data_AF-A0A7V4ULG6-F1
#
_entry.id   AF-A0A7V4ULG6-F1
#
_cell.length_a   1.000
_cell.length_b   1.000
_cell.length_c   1.000
_cell.angle_alpha   90.00
_cell.angle_beta   90.00
_cell.angle_gamma   90.00
#
_symmetry.space_group_name_H-M   'P 1'
#
loop_
_entity.id
_entity.type
_entity.pdbx_description
1 polymer ?
#
loop_
_entity_poly.entity_id
_entity_poly.type
_entity_poly.pdbx_seq_one_letter_code
_entity_poly.pdbx_strand_id
1 'polypeptide(L)' 'MKIRTKMDLERMKEKGLEILYPKGIKLSVGMATCGISTGAQKVYESIQNEVEKSRLPILVNQTGCIG' A
#
# COMPACT_ATOMS: atom_id res chain seq x y z
N MET A 1 5.89 20.71 1.29
CA MET A 1 7.34 20.67 0.94
C MET A 1 7.54 21.53 -0.30
N LYS A 2 8.57 22.41 -0.35
CA LYS A 2 8.83 23.26 -1.53
C LYS A 2 9.94 22.62 -2.38
N ILE A 3 9.65 22.29 -3.64
CA ILE A 3 10.62 21.76 -4.61
C ILE A 3 11.24 22.97 -5.34
N ARG A 4 12.56 23.13 -5.28
CA ARG A 4 13.24 24.29 -5.87
C ARG A 4 14.36 23.90 -6.84
N THR A 5 14.91 22.70 -6.68
CA THR A 5 16.07 22.23 -7.43
C THR A 5 15.82 20.85 -8.02
N LYS A 6 16.61 20.47 -9.04
CA LYS A 6 16.61 19.11 -9.58
C LYS A 6 16.86 18.05 -8.49
N MET A 7 17.72 18.35 -7.53
CA MET A 7 18.02 17.45 -6.41
C MET A 7 16.79 17.21 -5.52
N ASP A 8 15.91 18.20 -5.36
CA ASP A 8 14.66 18.02 -4.62
C ASP A 8 13.70 17.05 -5.35
N LEU A 9 13.68 17.10 -6.68
CA LEU A 9 12.91 16.17 -7.51
C LEU A 9 13.44 14.74 -7.39
N GLU A 10 14.76 14.54 -7.48
CA GLU A 10 15.36 13.20 -7.34
C GLU A 10 15.07 12.60 -5.96
N ARG A 11 15.21 13.39 -4.89
CA ARG A 11 14.86 12.94 -3.53
C ARG A 11 13.38 12.55 -3.40
N MET A 12 12.48 13.27 -4.07
CA MET A 12 11.06 12.93 -4.07
C MET A 12 10.76 11.67 -4.86
N LYS A 13 11.43 11.49 -5.99
CA LYS A 13 11.33 10.30 -6.81
C LYS A 13 11.80 9.06 -6.05
N GLU A 14 12.96 9.12 -5.39
CA GLU A 14 13.48 8.03 -4.55
C GLU A 14 12.49 7.64 -3.46
N LYS A 15 12.00 8.62 -2.68
CA LYS A 15 10.99 8.38 -1.64
C LYS A 15 9.71 7.78 -2.20
N GLY A 16 9.24 8.28 -3.35
CA GLY A 16 8.05 7.76 -4.02
C GLY A 16 8.23 6.31 -4.46
N LEU A 17 9.38 5.98 -5.04
CA LEU A 17 9.71 4.63 -5.48
C LEU A 17 9.79 3.65 -4.31
N GLU A 18 10.37 4.05 -3.17
CA GLU A 18 10.43 3.21 -1.98
C GLU A 18 9.03 2.89 -1.41
N ILE A 19 8.09 3.83 -1.48
CA ILE A 19 6.70 3.63 -1.03
C ILE A 19 5.92 2.75 -2.02
N LEU A 20 6.12 2.98 -3.32
CA LEU A 20 5.45 2.22 -4.37
C LEU A 20 5.94 0.77 -4.40
N TYR A 21 7.26 0.58 -4.33
CA TYR A 21 7.98 -0.69 -4.46
C TYR A 21 8.88 -0.94 -3.25
N PRO A 22 8.31 -1.28 -2.08
CA PRO A 22 9.10 -1.67 -0.93
C PRO A 22 9.90 -2.96 -1.23
N LYS A 23 11.04 -3.14 -0.56
CA LYS A 23 11.88 -4.34 -0.72
C LYS A 23 11.22 -5.64 -0.22
N GLY A 24 10.12 -5.53 0.52
CA GLY A 24 9.37 -6.66 1.08
C GLY A 24 8.08 -6.96 0.34
N ILE A 25 7.35 -7.96 0.82
CA ILE A 25 6.04 -8.32 0.26
C ILE A 25 5.05 -7.20 0.58
N LYS A 26 4.42 -6.66 -0.46
CA LYS A 26 3.33 -5.69 -0.35
C LYS A 26 2.04 -6.32 -0.87
N LEU A 27 1.03 -6.37 -0.03
CA LEU A 27 -0.29 -6.91 -0.36
C LEU A 27 -1.30 -5.77 -0.41
N SER A 28 -1.78 -5.47 -1.62
CA SER A 28 -2.79 -4.44 -1.84
C SER A 28 -4.18 -5.06 -2.01
N VAL A 29 -5.16 -4.58 -1.24
CA VAL A 29 -6.57 -4.99 -1.37
C VAL A 29 -7.36 -3.89 -2.08
N GLY A 30 -8.02 -4.23 -3.19
CA GLY A 30 -8.89 -3.32 -3.93
C GLY A 30 -10.16 -3.01 -3.14
N MET A 31 -10.22 -1.80 -2.58
CA MET A 31 -11.28 -1.31 -1.69
C MET A 31 -12.02 -0.12 -2.30
N ALA A 32 -12.13 -0.07 -3.64
CA ALA A 32 -13.15 0.76 -4.28
C ALA A 32 -14.57 0.23 -4.02
N THR A 33 -15.59 0.96 -4.46
CA THR A 33 -17.00 0.66 -4.20
C THR A 33 -17.37 -0.79 -4.49
N CYS A 34 -17.05 -1.33 -5.67
CA CYS A 34 -17.33 -2.72 -6.02
C CYS A 34 -16.62 -3.70 -5.07
N GLY A 35 -15.34 -3.45 -4.76
CA GLY A 35 -14.57 -4.27 -3.83
C GLY A 35 -15.19 -4.28 -2.43
N ILE A 36 -15.53 -3.12 -1.87
CA ILE A 36 -16.19 -3.00 -0.57
C ILE A 36 -17.54 -3.74 -0.59
N SER A 37 -18.37 -3.55 -1.62
CA SER A 37 -19.67 -4.24 -1.76
C SER A 37 -19.53 -5.76 -1.80
N THR A 38 -18.44 -6.30 -2.37
CA THR A 38 -18.14 -7.73 -2.38
C THR A 38 -17.46 -8.25 -1.11
N GLY A 39 -17.20 -7.38 -0.12
CA GLY A 39 -16.64 -7.76 1.17
C GLY A 39 -15.13 -7.55 1.32
N ALA A 40 -14.49 -6.70 0.50
CA ALA A 40 -13.06 -6.40 0.60
C ALA A 40 -12.63 -5.91 1.99
N GLN A 41 -13.52 -5.24 2.74
CA GLN A 41 -13.26 -4.83 4.13
C GLN A 41 -12.96 -6.03 5.04
N LYS A 42 -13.80 -7.07 4.99
CA LYS A 42 -13.62 -8.27 5.82
C LYS A 42 -12.33 -9.01 5.45
N VAL A 43 -12.01 -9.05 4.16
CA VAL A 43 -10.77 -9.65 3.65
C VAL A 43 -9.55 -8.87 4.15
N TYR A 44 -9.57 -7.54 4.02
CA TYR A 44 -8.50 -6.67 4.49
C TYR A 44 -8.23 -6.85 5.99
N GLU A 45 -9.27 -6.78 6.82
CA GLU A 45 -9.17 -6.97 8.28
C GLU A 45 -8.63 -8.36 8.64
N SER A 46 -9.10 -9.40 7.96
CA SER A 46 -8.65 -10.78 8.22
C SER A 46 -7.17 -10.96 7.87
N ILE A 47 -6.72 -10.40 6.74
CA ILE A 47 -5.32 -10.42 6.32
C ILE A 47 -4.46 -9.64 7.32
N GLN A 48 -4.89 -8.44 7.71
CA GLN A 48 -4.15 -7.60 8.65
C GLN A 48 -3.97 -8.32 10.00
N ASN A 49 -5.06 -8.88 10.55
CA ASN A 49 -5.01 -9.63 11.81
C ASN A 49 -4.04 -10.82 11.75
N GLU A 50 -4.04 -11.58 10.66
CA GLU A 50 -3.17 -12.75 10.52
C GLU A 50 -1.70 -12.35 10.33
N VAL A 51 -1.42 -11.30 9.55
CA VAL A 51 -0.07 -10.74 9.38
C VAL A 51 0.50 -10.26 10.71
N GLU A 52 -0.30 -9.55 11.51
CA GLU A 52 0.10 -9.07 12.84
C GLU A 52 0.32 -10.23 13.82
N LYS A 53 -0.61 -11.20 13.86
CA LYS A 53 -0.54 -12.38 14.73
C LYS A 53 0.67 -13.25 14.43
N SER A 54 0.93 -13.51 13.15
CA SER A 54 2.04 -14.34 12.69
C SER A 54 3.35 -13.57 12.51
N ARG A 55 3.36 -12.26 12.83
CA ARG A 55 4.52 -11.35 12.73
C ARG A 55 5.21 -11.43 11.37
N LEU A 56 4.40 -11.52 10.31
CA LEU A 56 4.92 -11.64 8.95
C LEU A 56 5.43 -10.27 8.48
N PRO A 57 6.57 -10.20 7.78
CA PRO A 57 7.10 -8.95 7.24
C PRO A 57 6.38 -8.55 5.95
N ILE A 58 5.05 -8.47 6.01
CA ILE A 58 4.15 -8.15 4.89
C ILE A 58 3.53 -6.78 5.13
N LEU A 59 3.64 -5.89 4.14
CA LEU A 59 3.00 -4.60 4.17
C LEU A 59 1.62 -4.70 3.53
N VAL A 60 0.57 -4.69 4.36
CA VAL A 60 -0.82 -4.72 3.91
C VAL A 60 -1.28 -3.28 3.66
N ASN A 61 -1.80 -2.99 2.46
CA ASN A 61 -2.30 -1.67 2.11
C ASN A 61 -3.66 -1.73 1.41
N GLN A 62 -4.45 -0.69 1.61
CA GLN A 62 -5.69 -0.49 0.88
C GLN A 62 -5.39 0.23 -0.43
N THR A 63 -6.00 -0.21 -1.53
CA THR A 63 -5.93 0.45 -2.83
C THR A 63 -7.33 0.71 -3.37
N GLY A 64 -7.46 1.60 -4.35
CA GLY A 64 -8.73 1.93 -4.98
C GLY A 64 -9.18 0.88 -6.00
N CYS A 65 -9.74 1.35 -7.12
CA CYS A 65 -10.15 0.49 -8.23
C CYS A 65 -8.92 -0.01 -8.98
N ILE A 66 -8.92 -1.28 -9.39
CA ILE A 66 -7.81 -1.93 -10.10
C ILE A 66 -8.20 -2.34 -11.53
N GLY A 67 -9.38 -1.93 -12.00
CA GLY A 67 -10.02 -2.41 -13.22
C GLY A 67 -11.13 -3.39 -12.91
#